data_AF-A0A257UI00-F1
#
_entry.id   AF-A0A257UI00-F1
#
_cell.length_a   1.000
_cell.length_b   1.000
_cell.length_c   1.000
_cell.angle_alpha   90.00
_cell.angle_beta   90.00
_cell.angle_gamma   90.00
#
_symmetry.space_group_name_H-M   'P 1'
#
loop_
_entity.id
_entity.type
_entity.pdbx_description
1 polymer ?
#
loop_
_entity_poly.entity_id
_entity_poly.type
_entity_poly.pdbx_seq_one_letter_code
_entity_poly.pdbx_strand_id
1 'polypeptide(L)'
;TQHALYTRYWFQGIGQHRTLVPYAWTAVFLNVTAFVLFIVPKARRNPILLYMGCFATYAGCYIDKGMGLIIPGLTPDALGEIYEYYPTIAELRVAAGVFALGFLVFTLMLKVAVPILLDEFHGANAERRAVTH
;
A
#
# COMPACT_ATOMS: atom_id res chain seq x y z
N THR A 1 -27.64 4.39 13.39
CA THR A 1 -27.17 4.51 11.98
C THR A 1 -26.07 3.49 11.78
N GLN A 2 -26.18 2.57 10.81
CA GLN A 2 -25.28 1.40 10.70
C GLN A 2 -23.78 1.77 10.62
N HIS A 3 -23.43 2.93 10.07
CA HIS A 3 -22.05 3.45 10.03
C HIS A 3 -21.34 3.51 11.39
N ALA A 4 -22.04 3.87 12.47
CA ALA A 4 -21.42 3.96 13.79
C ALA A 4 -21.06 2.59 14.37
N LEU A 5 -21.77 1.52 13.99
CA LEU A 5 -21.49 0.15 14.44
C LEU A 5 -20.19 -0.38 13.83
N TYR A 6 -19.95 -0.12 12.54
CA TYR A 6 -18.72 -0.53 11.86
C TYR A 6 -17.47 0.12 12.47
N THR A 7 -17.51 1.43 12.73
CA THR A 7 -16.39 2.14 13.38
C THR A 7 -16.14 1.62 14.79
N ARG A 8 -17.20 1.31 15.53
CA ARG A 8 -17.09 0.77 16.89
C ARG A 8 -16.50 -0.64 16.88
N TYR A 9 -16.90 -1.48 15.92
CA TYR A 9 -16.34 -2.81 15.74
C TYR A 9 -14.85 -2.77 15.42
N TRP A 10 -14.43 -1.88 14.53
CA TRP A 10 -13.04 -1.74 14.12
C TRP A 10 -12.12 -1.31 15.26
N PHE A 11 -12.49 -0.28 16.04
CA PHE A 11 -11.61 0.27 17.07
C PHE A 11 -11.81 -0.29 18.48
N GLN A 12 -13.01 -0.77 18.81
CA GLN A 12 -13.37 -1.20 20.18
C GLN A 12 -13.81 -2.67 20.25
N GLY A 13 -14.12 -3.29 19.11
CA GLY A 13 -14.73 -4.62 19.05
C GLY A 13 -16.20 -4.61 19.48
N ILE A 14 -16.92 -5.70 19.19
CA ILE A 14 -18.30 -5.91 19.64
C ILE A 14 -18.37 -7.28 20.31
N GLY A 15 -18.82 -7.32 21.57
CA GLY A 15 -18.94 -8.56 22.33
C GLY A 15 -17.59 -9.25 22.60
N GLN A 16 -17.48 -10.54 22.27
CA GLN A 16 -16.28 -11.35 22.44
C GLN A 16 -15.28 -11.21 21.27
N HIS A 17 -15.67 -10.56 20.17
CA HIS A 17 -14.86 -10.47 18.97
C HIS A 17 -14.04 -9.17 18.94
N ARG A 18 -12.76 -9.32 19.32
CA ARG A 18 -11.75 -8.24 19.35
C ARG A 18 -10.59 -8.47 18.38
N THR A 19 -10.71 -9.44 17.49
CA THR A 19 -9.63 -9.84 16.56
C THR A 19 -9.19 -8.72 15.63
N LEU A 20 -10.08 -7.77 15.31
CA LEU A 20 -9.81 -6.64 14.40
C LEU A 20 -9.22 -5.40 15.08
N VAL A 21 -9.44 -5.25 16.39
CA VAL A 21 -8.95 -4.13 17.19
C VAL A 21 -7.42 -3.94 17.11
N PRO A 22 -6.57 -4.98 17.25
CA PRO A 22 -5.13 -4.80 17.12
C PRO A 22 -4.73 -4.32 15.72
N TYR A 23 -5.40 -4.76 14.66
CA TYR A 23 -5.13 -4.30 13.29
C TYR A 23 -5.50 -2.82 13.07
N ALA A 24 -6.61 -2.36 13.67
CA ALA A 24 -6.98 -0.96 13.63
C ALA A 24 -5.92 -0.06 14.26
N TRP A 25 -5.43 -0.45 15.45
CA TRP A 25 -4.40 0.32 16.16
C TRP A 25 -3.03 0.24 15.49
N THR A 26 -2.65 -0.90 14.89
CA THR A 26 -1.40 -0.98 14.12
C THR A 26 -1.47 -0.10 12.87
N ALA A 27 -2.59 -0.03 12.17
CA ALA A 27 -2.78 0.86 11.02
C ALA A 27 -2.64 2.34 11.42
N VAL A 28 -3.26 2.75 12.53
CA VAL A 28 -3.12 4.11 13.06
C VAL A 28 -1.68 4.39 13.44
N PHE A 29 -1.03 3.49 14.17
CA PHE A 29 0.35 3.66 14.60
C PHE A 29 1.31 3.79 13.42
N LEU A 30 1.17 2.95 12.39
CA LEU A 30 1.98 3.00 11.17
C LEU A 30 1.80 4.31 10.41
N ASN A 31 0.56 4.76 10.23
CA ASN A 31 0.27 6.00 9.51
C ASN A 31 0.74 7.24 10.29
N VAL A 32 0.54 7.29 11.60
CA VAL A 32 1.02 8.39 12.46
C VAL A 32 2.55 8.42 12.48
N THR A 33 3.20 7.27 12.62
CA THR A 33 4.67 7.17 12.60
C THR A 33 5.23 7.64 11.26
N ALA A 34 4.63 7.22 10.14
CA ALA A 34 5.04 7.65 8.81
C ALA A 34 4.80 9.17 8.60
N PHE A 35 3.69 9.71 9.09
CA PHE A 35 3.42 11.14 9.07
C PHE A 35 4.50 11.95 9.81
N VAL A 36 4.91 11.48 11.00
CA VAL A 36 6.00 12.10 11.77
C VAL A 36 7.35 11.97 11.05
N LEU A 37 7.63 10.84 10.41
CA LEU A 37 8.85 10.66 9.61
C LEU A 37 8.92 11.63 8.42
N PHE A 38 7.79 11.91 7.76
CA PHE A 38 7.76 12.82 6.62
C PHE A 38 7.75 14.31 7.01
N ILE A 39 7.18 14.67 8.16
CA ILE A 39 7.19 16.07 8.62
C ILE A 39 8.58 16.51 9.10
N VAL A 40 9.35 15.61 9.72
CA VAL A 40 10.66 15.93 10.29
C VAL A 40 11.72 16.05 9.18
N PRO A 41 12.32 17.24 8.93
CA PRO A 41 13.26 17.46 7.83
C PRO A 41 14.51 16.59 7.88
N LYS A 42 14.97 16.24 9.08
CA LYS A 42 16.14 15.36 9.28
C LYS A 42 15.86 13.92 8.84
N ALA A 43 14.63 13.43 9.06
CA ALA A 43 14.25 12.07 8.70
C ALA A 43 14.11 11.91 7.18
N ARG A 44 13.48 12.86 6.50
CA ARG A 44 13.34 12.88 5.03
C ARG A 44 14.64 13.08 4.24
N ARG A 45 15.72 13.58 4.87
CA ARG A 45 17.05 13.65 4.24
C ARG A 45 17.83 12.34 4.36
N ASN A 46 17.42 11.43 5.23
CA ASN A 46 18.05 10.12 5.36
C ASN A 46 17.27 9.09 4.51
N PRO A 47 17.87 8.51 3.46
CA PRO A 47 17.17 7.59 2.56
C PRO A 47 16.59 6.37 3.28
N ILE A 48 17.26 5.86 4.32
CA ILE A 48 16.80 4.69 5.08
C ILE A 48 15.49 5.01 5.81
N LEU A 49 15.43 6.16 6.50
CA LEU A 49 14.23 6.61 7.20
C LEU A 49 13.08 6.92 6.22
N LEU A 50 13.42 7.44 5.04
CA LEU A 50 12.46 7.70 3.99
C LEU A 50 11.81 6.41 3.47
N TYR A 51 12.61 5.38 3.19
CA TYR A 51 12.11 4.06 2.75
C TYR A 51 11.24 3.40 3.82
N MET A 52 11.65 3.47 5.08
CA MET A 52 10.86 2.98 6.21
C MET A 52 9.52 3.72 6.32
N GLY A 53 9.52 5.04 6.15
CA GLY A 53 8.31 5.86 6.14
C GLY A 53 7.36 5.47 5.00
N CYS A 54 7.87 5.31 3.78
CA CYS A 54 7.08 4.86 2.63
C CYS A 54 6.46 3.48 2.86
N PHE A 55 7.24 2.52 3.37
CA PHE A 55 6.73 1.19 3.67
C PHE A 55 5.69 1.20 4.79
N ALA A 56 5.91 2.01 5.84
CA ALA A 56 4.95 2.18 6.92
C ALA A 56 3.63 2.80 6.44
N THR A 57 3.67 3.83 5.58
CA THR A 57 2.45 4.38 4.95
C THR A 57 1.75 3.34 4.09
N TYR A 58 2.49 2.62 3.26
CA TYR A 58 1.93 1.58 2.41
C TYR A 58 1.22 0.49 3.24
N ALA A 59 1.88 -0.07 4.25
CA ALA A 59 1.33 -1.08 5.13
C ALA A 59 0.14 -0.55 5.95
N GLY A 60 0.26 0.66 6.51
CA GLY A 60 -0.81 1.28 7.29
C GLY A 60 -2.07 1.51 6.46
N CYS A 61 -1.94 2.05 5.24
CA CYS A 61 -3.06 2.23 4.31
C CYS A 61 -3.64 0.89 3.84
N TYR A 62 -2.80 -0.12 3.58
CA TYR A 62 -3.26 -1.45 3.18
C TYR A 62 -4.10 -2.09 4.29
N ILE A 63 -3.70 -1.97 5.56
CA ILE A 63 -4.48 -2.50 6.68
C ILE A 63 -5.80 -1.71 6.83
N ASP A 64 -5.75 -0.37 6.77
CA ASP A 64 -6.95 0.47 6.92
C ASP A 64 -7.98 0.25 5.81
N LYS A 65 -7.53 0.14 4.55
CA LYS A 65 -8.43 0.03 3.38
C LYS A 65 -8.68 -1.39 2.91
N GLY A 66 -7.72 -2.29 3.06
CA GLY A 66 -7.88 -3.70 2.74
C GLY A 66 -8.67 -4.37 3.86
N MET A 67 -8.00 -4.65 4.99
CA MET A 67 -8.61 -5.40 6.08
C MET A 67 -9.73 -4.61 6.78
N GLY A 68 -9.55 -3.31 6.99
CA GLY A 68 -10.48 -2.45 7.73
C GLY A 68 -11.77 -2.06 7.02
N LEU A 69 -11.83 -2.15 5.69
CA LEU A 69 -13.07 -1.92 4.95
C LEU A 69 -13.71 -3.22 4.46
N ILE A 70 -12.91 -4.20 4.04
CA ILE A 70 -13.44 -5.45 3.46
C ILE A 70 -14.04 -6.33 4.56
N ILE A 71 -13.33 -6.54 5.68
CA ILE A 71 -13.77 -7.50 6.70
C ILE A 71 -15.00 -6.98 7.46
N PRO A 72 -15.01 -5.75 8.01
CA PRO A 72 -16.19 -5.20 8.68
C PRO A 72 -17.34 -4.92 7.72
N GLY A 73 -17.07 -4.61 6.44
CA GLY A 73 -18.12 -4.37 5.44
C GLY A 73 -18.91 -5.61 5.07
N LEU A 74 -18.34 -6.80 5.28
CA LEU A 74 -18.95 -8.11 5.03
C LEU A 74 -19.44 -8.80 6.32
N THR A 75 -19.26 -8.18 7.49
CA THR A 75 -19.81 -8.67 8.78
C THR A 75 -20.81 -7.66 9.39
N PRO A 76 -21.95 -8.09 9.95
CA PRO A 76 -22.35 -9.49 10.16
C PRO A 76 -22.83 -10.16 8.87
N ASP A 77 -22.54 -11.46 8.73
CA ASP A 77 -23.14 -12.27 7.67
C ASP A 77 -24.68 -12.28 7.81
N ALA A 78 -25.41 -12.67 6.78
CA ALA A 78 -26.88 -12.67 6.78
C ALA A 78 -27.50 -13.50 7.92
N LEU A 79 -26.73 -14.43 8.51
CA LEU A 79 -27.09 -15.22 9.69
C LEU A 79 -26.61 -14.63 11.04
N GLY A 80 -25.84 -13.54 11.05
CA GLY A 80 -25.32 -12.90 12.27
C GLY A 80 -24.02 -13.50 12.82
N GLU A 81 -23.47 -14.52 12.17
CA GLU A 81 -22.21 -15.17 12.57
C GLU A 81 -20.99 -14.32 12.15
N ILE A 82 -19.99 -14.28 13.02
CA ILE A 82 -18.74 -13.55 12.81
C ILE A 82 -17.65 -14.57 12.45
N TYR A 83 -17.29 -14.62 11.18
CA TYR A 83 -16.22 -15.50 10.69
C TYR A 83 -14.84 -14.87 10.92
N GLU A 84 -13.94 -15.61 11.57
CA GLU A 84 -12.53 -15.26 11.63
C GLU A 84 -11.85 -15.60 10.29
N TYR A 85 -11.38 -14.56 9.59
CA TYR A 85 -10.68 -14.73 8.33
C TYR A 85 -9.19 -15.01 8.55
N TYR A 86 -8.72 -16.14 8.02
CA TYR A 86 -7.29 -16.47 7.93
C TYR A 86 -6.92 -16.60 6.45
N PRO A 87 -5.94 -15.83 5.96
CA PRO A 87 -5.55 -15.88 4.56
C PRO A 87 -5.01 -17.27 4.21
N THR A 88 -5.54 -17.83 3.13
CA THR A 88 -5.10 -19.10 2.56
C THR A 88 -3.84 -18.93 1.71
N ILE A 89 -3.10 -20.02 1.52
CA ILE A 89 -1.90 -20.03 0.65
C ILE A 89 -2.27 -19.63 -0.79
N ALA A 90 -3.46 -19.98 -1.26
CA ALA A 90 -3.93 -19.62 -2.58
C ALA A 90 -4.10 -18.09 -2.73
N GLU A 91 -4.73 -17.44 -1.75
CA GLU A 91 -4.89 -15.98 -1.75
C GLU A 91 -3.54 -15.26 -1.70
N LEU A 92 -2.59 -15.77 -0.93
CA LEU A 92 -1.24 -15.21 -0.89
C LEU A 92 -0.52 -15.32 -2.25
N ARG A 93 -0.68 -16.45 -2.96
CA ARG A 93 -0.12 -16.64 -4.31
C ARG A 93 -0.77 -15.72 -5.33
N VAL A 94 -2.09 -15.54 -5.27
CA VAL A 94 -2.81 -14.61 -6.14
C VAL A 94 -2.33 -13.18 -5.88
N ALA A 95 -2.24 -12.75 -4.62
CA ALA A 95 -1.72 -11.44 -4.25
C ALA A 95 -0.28 -11.24 -4.79
N ALA A 96 0.60 -12.22 -4.59
CA ALA A 96 1.96 -12.18 -5.13
C ALA A 96 1.98 -12.08 -6.68
N GLY A 97 1.07 -12.76 -7.36
CA GLY A 97 0.90 -12.66 -8.82
C GLY A 97 0.50 -11.26 -9.27
N VAL A 98 -0.41 -10.60 -8.55
CA VAL A 98 -0.81 -9.21 -8.81
C VAL A 98 0.38 -8.26 -8.65
N PHE A 99 1.19 -8.41 -7.59
CA PHE A 99 2.42 -7.61 -7.44
C PHE A 99 3.43 -7.88 -8.54
N ALA A 100 3.66 -9.15 -8.88
CA ALA A 100 4.60 -9.53 -9.94
C ALA A 100 4.21 -8.90 -11.28
N LEU A 101 2.93 -8.93 -11.63
CA LEU A 101 2.42 -8.28 -12.84
C LEU A 101 2.61 -6.76 -12.78
N GLY A 102 2.30 -6.13 -11.65
CA GLY A 102 2.51 -4.69 -11.45
C GLY A 102 3.98 -4.29 -11.61
N PHE A 103 4.91 -5.03 -10.99
CA PHE A 103 6.34 -4.79 -11.14
C PHE A 103 6.83 -5.04 -12.57
N LEU A 104 6.29 -6.04 -13.26
CA LEU A 104 6.61 -6.30 -14.66
C LEU A 104 6.21 -5.11 -15.53
N VAL A 105 4.96 -4.66 -15.43
CA VAL A 105 4.46 -3.50 -16.21
C VAL A 105 5.25 -2.25 -15.86
N PHE A 106 5.50 -1.99 -14.58
CA PHE A 106 6.31 -0.86 -14.14
C PHE A 106 7.72 -0.89 -14.75
N THR A 107 8.36 -2.06 -14.77
CA THR A 107 9.69 -2.23 -15.36
C THR A 107 9.68 -1.95 -16.87
N LEU A 108 8.67 -2.44 -17.59
CA LEU A 108 8.51 -2.18 -19.02
C LEU A 108 8.31 -0.68 -19.30
N MET A 109 7.52 0.01 -18.47
CA MET A 109 7.32 1.45 -18.59
C MET A 109 8.60 2.24 -18.32
N LEU A 110 9.36 1.89 -17.27
CA LEU A 110 10.64 2.54 -16.97
C LEU A 110 11.65 2.41 -18.11
N LYS A 111 11.67 1.26 -18.79
CA LYS A 111 12.57 1.05 -19.93
C LYS A 111 12.32 2.04 -21.08
N VAL A 112 11.10 2.54 -21.23
CA VAL A 112 10.74 3.55 -22.23
C VAL A 112 10.84 4.96 -21.64
N ALA A 113 10.37 5.16 -20.41
CA ALA A 113 10.30 6.48 -19.79
C ALA A 113 11.67 7.06 -19.42
N VAL A 114 12.62 6.24 -18.95
CA VAL A 114 13.93 6.71 -18.48
C VAL A 114 14.76 7.34 -19.61
N PRO A 115 14.95 6.72 -20.78
CA PRO A 115 15.70 7.35 -21.88
C PRO A 115 15.05 8.62 -22.42
N ILE A 116 13.71 8.72 -22.35
CA ILE A 116 12.98 9.95 -22.72
C ILE A 116 13.27 11.06 -21.71
N LEU A 117 13.25 10.75 -20.41
CA LEU A 117 13.50 11.72 -19.34
C LEU A 117 14.95 12.22 -19.32
N LEU A 118 15.89 11.38 -19.76
CA LEU A 118 17.32 11.68 -19.86
C LEU A 118 17.70 12.35 -21.20
N ASP A 119 16.72 12.61 -22.08
CA ASP A 119 16.89 13.22 -23.40
C ASP A 119 17.83 12.48 -24.37
N GLU A 120 18.13 11.21 -24.10
CA GLU A 120 19.02 10.38 -24.93
C GLU A 120 18.46 10.18 -26.36
N PHE A 121 17.14 10.26 -26.53
CA PHE A 121 16.48 10.16 -27.84
C PHE A 121 16.70 11.38 -28.74
N HIS A 122 16.86 12.59 -28.18
CA HIS A 122 17.15 13.79 -28.98
C HIS A 122 18.65 13.96 -29.23
N GLY A 123 19.50 13.65 -28.24
CA GLY A 123 20.97 13.67 -28.37
C GLY A 123 21.49 12.70 -29.42
N ALA A 124 20.97 11.47 -29.47
CA ALA A 124 21.35 10.47 -30.46
C ALA A 124 21.02 10.87 -31.91
N ASN A 125 19.97 11.67 -32.13
CA ASN A 125 19.62 12.19 -33.45
C ASN A 125 20.51 13.36 -33.89
N ALA A 126 20.98 14.19 -32.95
CA ALA A 126 21.91 15.28 -33.23
C ALA A 126 23.31 14.74 -33.60
N GLU A 127 23.81 13.76 -32.86
CA GLU A 127 25.11 13.13 -33.12
C GLU A 127 25.13 12.37 -34.45
N ARG A 128 24.04 11.66 -34.77
CA ARG A 128 23.89 10.96 -36.05
C ARG A 128 23.88 11.92 -37.25
N ARG A 129 23.39 13.16 -37.09
CA ARG A 129 23.44 14.21 -38.13
C ARG A 129 24.86 14.77 -38.34
N ALA A 130 25.67 14.86 -37.29
CA ALA A 130 27.03 15.38 -37.36
C ALA A 130 28.01 14.40 -38.03
N VAL A 131 27.78 13.08 -37.91
CA VAL A 131 28.65 12.05 -38.53
C VAL A 131 28.32 11.81 -40.02
N THR A 132 27.16 12.28 -40.48
CA THR A 132 26.71 12.08 -41.87
C THR A 132 27.10 13.26 -42.80
N HIS A 133 27.79 14.27 -42.28
CA HIS A 133 28.36 15.40 -43.03
C HIS A 133 29.89 15.37 -42.96
#